data_AF-A0A7K3BLD8-F1
#
_entry.id   AF-A0A7K3BLD8-F1
#
_cell.length_a   1.000
_cell.length_b   1.000
_cell.length_c   1.000
_cell.angle_alpha   90.00
_cell.angle_beta   90.00
_cell.angle_gamma   90.00
#
_symmetry.space_group_name_H-M   'P 1'
#
loop_
_entity.id
_entity.type
_entity.pdbx_description
1 polymer ?
#
loop_
_entity_poly.entity_id
_entity_poly.type
_entity_poly.pdbx_seq_one_letter_code
_entity_poly.pdbx_strand_id
1 'polypeptide(L)'
;MAAERARLDRSTAEAGYGPRPIGLHSPGHVAATDERASEEYWPYYESFMLEARRERGFPPITRAYYEHERAYGSLYVGSPATVARRIVRTMRVLGATRFDLKYGMGPMPHAHLMENIRLFGTEVAPRVRAELASGATRQPDAPTGADSRTADS
;
A
#
# COMPACT_ATOMS: atom_id res chain seq x y z
N MET A 1 -15.37 -3.43 5.68
CA MET A 1 -14.14 -2.99 6.36
C MET A 1 -14.30 -2.87 7.88
N ALA A 2 -15.29 -2.18 8.44
CA ALA A 2 -15.47 -2.07 9.90
C ALA A 2 -15.60 -3.44 10.62
N ALA A 3 -16.35 -4.38 10.03
CA ALA A 3 -16.49 -5.73 10.58
C ALA A 3 -15.16 -6.52 10.62
N GLU A 4 -14.34 -6.41 9.57
CA GLU A 4 -13.01 -7.03 9.51
C GLU A 4 -12.06 -6.40 10.52
N ARG A 5 -12.12 -5.07 10.69
CA ARG A 5 -11.34 -4.39 11.72
C ARG A 5 -11.70 -4.88 13.12
N ALA A 6 -13.00 -4.98 13.43
CA ALA A 6 -13.46 -5.50 14.71
C ALA A 6 -13.05 -6.98 14.92
N ARG A 7 -13.04 -7.79 13.86
CA ARG A 7 -12.55 -9.17 13.92
C ARG A 7 -11.06 -9.23 14.24
N LEU A 8 -10.25 -8.40 13.58
CA LEU A 8 -8.82 -8.28 13.86
C LEU A 8 -8.56 -7.85 15.31
N ASP A 9 -9.26 -6.80 15.76
CA ASP A 9 -9.07 -6.25 17.11
C ASP A 9 -9.43 -7.29 18.19
N ARG A 10 -10.51 -8.06 17.99
CA ARG A 10 -10.85 -9.19 18.87
C ARG A 10 -9.77 -10.27 18.89
N SER A 11 -9.28 -10.68 17.72
CA SER A 11 -8.23 -11.69 17.62
C SER A 11 -6.93 -11.25 18.29
N THR A 12 -6.56 -9.96 18.17
CA THR A 12 -5.40 -9.42 18.89
C THR A 12 -5.62 -9.44 20.40
N ALA A 13 -6.81 -9.09 20.88
CA ALA A 13 -7.16 -9.11 22.29
C ALA A 13 -7.14 -10.53 22.88
N GLU A 14 -7.68 -11.52 22.17
CA GLU A 14 -7.62 -12.94 22.54
C GLU A 14 -6.18 -13.45 22.67
N ALA A 15 -5.26 -12.92 21.84
CA ALA A 15 -3.84 -13.21 21.90
C ALA A 15 -3.07 -12.37 22.95
N GLY A 16 -3.75 -11.57 23.77
CA GLY A 16 -3.16 -10.75 24.82
C GLY A 16 -2.53 -9.44 24.33
N TYR A 17 -2.81 -9.02 23.09
CA TYR A 17 -2.34 -7.76 22.52
C TYR A 17 -3.46 -6.73 22.44
N GLY A 18 -3.14 -5.45 22.64
CA GLY A 18 -4.06 -4.35 22.27
C GLY A 18 -4.19 -4.20 20.75
N PRO A 19 -5.07 -3.31 20.27
CA PRO A 19 -5.23 -3.02 18.84
C PRO A 19 -3.89 -2.72 18.17
N ARG A 20 -3.66 -3.29 16.99
CA ARG A 20 -2.38 -3.17 16.25
C ARG A 20 -2.52 -2.32 14.98
N PRO A 21 -1.49 -1.56 14.60
CA PRO A 21 -1.50 -0.84 13.33
C PRO A 21 -1.49 -1.81 12.14
N ILE A 22 -2.18 -1.44 11.07
CA ILE A 22 -2.19 -2.19 9.81
C ILE A 22 -1.12 -1.60 8.89
N GLY A 23 -0.18 -2.44 8.47
CA GLY A 23 0.80 -2.14 7.43
C GLY A 23 0.38 -2.75 6.10
N LEU A 24 0.59 -2.01 5.01
CA LEU A 24 0.43 -2.50 3.64
C LEU A 24 1.81 -2.58 2.98
N HIS A 25 2.14 -3.75 2.44
CA HIS A 25 3.34 -3.94 1.62
C HIS A 25 2.91 -4.26 0.19
N SER A 26 3.51 -3.61 -0.80
CA SER A 26 3.15 -3.84 -2.20
C SER A 26 4.33 -3.64 -3.16
N PRO A 27 4.42 -4.43 -4.25
CA PRO A 27 5.39 -4.20 -5.31
C PRO A 27 5.07 -2.92 -6.10
N GLY A 28 6.11 -2.25 -6.60
CA GLY A 28 5.90 -1.13 -7.49
C GLY A 28 7.17 -0.44 -7.99
N HIS A 29 6.96 0.54 -8.86
CA HIS A 29 8.01 1.32 -9.51
C HIS A 29 7.52 2.72 -9.85
N VAL A 30 8.26 3.74 -9.42
CA VAL A 30 7.94 5.13 -9.68
C VAL A 30 8.93 5.68 -10.71
N ALA A 31 8.41 6.28 -11.77
CA ALA A 31 9.19 7.03 -12.75
C ALA A 31 8.49 8.37 -13.07
N ALA A 32 9.08 9.20 -13.92
CA ALA A 32 8.55 10.54 -14.20
C ALA A 32 7.10 10.54 -14.73
N THR A 33 6.73 9.53 -15.53
CA THR A 33 5.38 9.39 -16.10
C THR A 33 4.83 7.97 -15.90
N ASP A 34 3.53 7.81 -16.07
CA ASP A 34 2.86 6.51 -15.95
C ASP A 34 3.31 5.52 -17.02
N GLU A 35 3.56 6.01 -18.24
CA GLU A 35 4.04 5.25 -19.38
C GLU A 35 5.48 4.78 -19.13
N ARG A 36 6.36 5.71 -18.74
CA ARG A 36 7.77 5.39 -18.48
C ARG A 36 7.94 4.39 -17.34
N ALA A 37 7.18 4.56 -16.25
CA ALA A 37 7.19 3.61 -15.14
C ALA A 37 6.76 2.20 -15.61
N SER A 38 5.81 2.14 -16.53
CA SER A 38 5.35 0.88 -17.10
C SER A 38 6.39 0.20 -17.98
N GLU A 39 6.98 0.95 -18.90
CA GLU A 39 8.00 0.48 -19.83
C GLU A 39 9.24 -0.02 -19.08
N GLU A 40 9.68 0.72 -18.06
CA GLU A 40 10.83 0.36 -17.24
C GLU A 40 10.57 -0.88 -16.36
N TYR A 41 9.32 -1.16 -15.96
CA TYR A 41 9.03 -2.23 -15.01
C TYR A 41 8.55 -3.54 -15.67
N TRP A 42 7.82 -3.44 -16.79
CA TRP A 42 7.18 -4.59 -17.44
C TRP A 42 8.14 -5.74 -17.77
N PRO A 43 9.31 -5.53 -18.41
CA PRO A 43 10.20 -6.64 -18.79
C PRO A 43 10.66 -7.47 -17.59
N TYR A 44 10.88 -6.82 -16.45
CA TYR A 44 11.31 -7.46 -15.22
C TYR A 44 10.14 -8.16 -14.51
N TYR A 45 8.94 -7.55 -14.54
CA TYR A 45 7.73 -8.18 -14.02
C TYR A 45 7.37 -9.45 -14.79
N GLU A 46 7.42 -9.39 -16.12
CA GLU A 46 7.18 -10.54 -16.98
C GLU A 46 8.18 -11.66 -16.70
N SER A 47 9.49 -11.34 -16.67
CA SER A 47 10.54 -12.33 -16.39
C SER A 47 10.37 -12.99 -15.02
N PHE A 48 10.13 -12.19 -13.98
CA PHE A 48 9.91 -12.69 -12.61
C PHE A 48 8.69 -13.60 -12.52
N MET A 49 7.58 -13.23 -13.16
CA MET A 49 6.37 -14.05 -13.14
C MET A 49 6.51 -15.32 -13.97
N LEU A 50 7.27 -15.30 -15.07
CA LEU A 50 7.58 -16.50 -15.85
C LEU A 50 8.41 -17.51 -15.04
N GLU A 51 9.39 -17.02 -14.27
CA GLU A 51 10.16 -17.85 -13.35
C GLU A 51 9.28 -18.40 -12.21
N ALA A 52 8.51 -17.54 -11.54
CA ALA A 52 7.58 -17.94 -10.50
C ALA A 52 6.54 -18.96 -11.00
N ARG A 53 6.12 -18.88 -12.28
CA ARG A 53 5.28 -19.88 -12.93
C ARG A 53 5.96 -21.23 -13.03
N ARG A 54 7.23 -21.29 -13.43
CA ARG A 54 7.98 -22.55 -13.53
C ARG A 54 8.07 -23.26 -12.18
N GLU A 55 8.17 -22.50 -11.10
CA GLU A 55 8.31 -23.03 -9.76
C GLU A 55 6.97 -23.31 -9.05
N ARG A 56 5.95 -22.47 -9.26
CA ARG A 56 4.73 -22.42 -8.43
C ARG A 56 3.43 -22.58 -9.21
N GLY A 57 3.48 -22.73 -10.53
CA GLY A 57 2.31 -22.99 -11.37
C GLY A 57 1.39 -21.80 -11.63
N PHE A 58 1.87 -20.56 -11.46
CA PHE A 58 1.08 -19.37 -11.78
C PHE A 58 0.62 -19.36 -13.26
N PRO A 59 -0.59 -18.84 -13.57
CA PRO A 59 -1.01 -18.65 -14.95
C PRO A 59 -0.04 -17.72 -15.70
N PRO A 60 0.18 -17.91 -17.01
CA PRO A 60 1.02 -17.02 -17.80
C PRO A 60 0.46 -15.59 -17.73
N ILE A 61 1.33 -14.66 -17.33
CA ILE A 61 0.99 -13.26 -17.14
C ILE A 61 1.09 -12.56 -18.50
N THR A 62 -0.02 -11.99 -18.95
CA THR A 62 -0.06 -11.17 -20.18
C THR A 62 0.13 -9.70 -19.86
N ARG A 63 0.50 -8.90 -20.87
CA ARG A 63 0.55 -7.44 -20.74
C ARG A 63 -0.79 -6.89 -20.25
N ALA A 64 -1.90 -7.40 -20.76
CA ALA A 64 -3.24 -6.99 -20.34
C ALA A 64 -3.52 -7.27 -18.85
N TYR A 65 -3.08 -8.42 -18.34
CA TYR A 65 -3.17 -8.73 -16.90
C TYR A 65 -2.35 -7.73 -16.07
N TYR A 66 -1.13 -7.42 -16.52
CA TYR A 66 -0.29 -6.44 -15.84
C TYR A 66 -0.90 -5.05 -15.82
N GLU A 67 -1.45 -4.56 -16.93
CA GLU A 67 -2.15 -3.27 -16.96
C GLU A 67 -3.37 -3.27 -16.04
N HIS A 68 -4.10 -4.39 -15.96
CA HIS A 68 -5.18 -4.56 -14.99
C HIS A 68 -4.67 -4.50 -13.54
N GLU A 69 -3.58 -5.20 -13.22
CA GLU A 69 -2.98 -5.16 -11.88
C GLU A 69 -2.44 -3.77 -11.52
N ARG A 70 -1.93 -3.01 -12.49
CA ARG A 70 -1.54 -1.61 -12.30
C ARG A 70 -2.71 -0.68 -12.07
N ALA A 71 -3.82 -0.88 -12.77
CA ALA A 71 -4.98 -0.02 -12.64
C ALA A 71 -5.79 -0.31 -11.37
N TYR A 72 -6.00 -1.59 -11.07
CA TYR A 72 -6.98 -2.04 -10.07
C TYR A 72 -6.39 -2.96 -9.00
N GLY A 73 -5.29 -3.64 -9.31
CA GLY A 73 -4.66 -4.61 -8.42
C GLY A 73 -3.66 -3.99 -7.45
N SER A 74 -2.64 -4.76 -7.10
CA SER A 74 -1.67 -4.43 -6.03
C SER A 74 -0.33 -3.89 -6.54
N LEU A 75 -0.18 -3.66 -7.86
CA LEU A 75 1.06 -3.13 -8.44
C LEU A 75 1.07 -1.61 -8.45
N TYR A 76 1.89 -0.97 -7.64
CA TYR A 76 2.03 0.48 -7.55
C TYR A 76 3.07 0.99 -8.56
N VAL A 77 2.73 0.95 -9.85
CA VAL A 77 3.63 1.35 -10.95
C VAL A 77 3.07 2.56 -11.70
N GLY A 78 3.76 3.69 -11.64
CA GLY A 78 3.30 4.91 -12.30
C GLY A 78 4.11 6.18 -11.97
N SER A 79 3.54 7.32 -12.34
CA SER A 79 4.03 8.65 -11.95
C SER A 79 3.88 8.88 -10.45
N PRO A 80 4.61 9.85 -9.85
CA PRO A 80 4.50 10.12 -8.43
C PRO A 80 3.08 10.48 -7.99
N ALA A 81 2.36 11.22 -8.84
CA ALA A 81 0.97 11.61 -8.57
C ALA A 81 0.02 10.40 -8.60
N THR A 82 0.15 9.52 -9.60
CA THR A 82 -0.69 8.33 -9.72
C THR A 82 -0.45 7.35 -8.58
N VAL A 83 0.81 7.10 -8.23
CA VAL A 83 1.18 6.21 -7.12
C VAL A 83 0.70 6.79 -5.79
N ALA A 84 0.90 8.10 -5.53
CA ALA A 84 0.42 8.74 -4.30
C ALA A 84 -1.11 8.63 -4.13
N ARG A 85 -1.89 8.93 -5.18
CA ARG A 85 -3.35 8.81 -5.14
C ARG A 85 -3.81 7.39 -4.81
N ARG A 86 -3.14 6.38 -5.38
CA ARG A 86 -3.47 4.98 -5.11
C ARG A 86 -3.13 4.58 -3.68
N ILE A 87 -1.96 4.98 -3.16
CA ILE A 87 -1.58 4.73 -1.77
C ILE A 87 -2.62 5.34 -0.82
N VAL A 88 -2.97 6.61 -1.01
CA VAL A 88 -3.96 7.31 -0.17
C VAL A 88 -5.31 6.60 -0.21
N ARG A 89 -5.80 6.23 -1.40
CA ARG A 89 -7.06 5.49 -1.56
C ARG A 89 -7.02 4.19 -0.77
N THR A 90 -5.99 3.37 -0.95
CA THR A 90 -5.89 2.06 -0.31
C THR A 90 -5.72 2.19 1.21
N MET A 91 -4.87 3.11 1.68
CA MET A 91 -4.69 3.35 3.12
C MET A 91 -5.99 3.78 3.79
N ARG A 92 -6.79 4.64 3.16
CA ARG A 92 -8.11 5.06 3.68
C ARG A 92 -9.10 3.89 3.71
N VAL A 93 -9.17 3.08 2.65
CA VAL A 93 -10.08 1.92 2.58
C VAL A 93 -9.73 0.89 3.64
N LEU A 94 -8.44 0.62 3.85
CA LEU A 94 -7.96 -0.38 4.80
C LEU A 94 -7.84 0.12 6.24
N GLY A 95 -7.86 1.43 6.47
CA GLY A 95 -7.46 2.01 7.76
C GLY A 95 -5.99 1.70 8.09
N ALA A 96 -5.15 1.59 7.06
CA ALA A 96 -3.73 1.29 7.21
C ALA A 96 -2.96 2.57 7.58
N THR A 97 -1.96 2.41 8.46
CA THR A 97 -1.14 3.52 8.96
C THR A 97 0.30 3.48 8.44
N ARG A 98 0.68 2.38 7.78
CA ARG A 98 2.01 2.20 7.18
C ARG A 98 1.89 1.64 5.77
N PHE A 99 2.71 2.16 4.87
CA PHE A 99 2.87 1.62 3.51
C PHE A 99 4.36 1.42 3.21
N ASP A 100 4.71 0.21 2.75
CA ASP A 100 6.06 -0.15 2.33
C ASP A 100 6.05 -0.52 0.84
N LEU A 101 6.80 0.25 0.03
CA LEU A 101 6.98 -0.06 -1.39
C LEU A 101 8.15 -1.04 -1.56
N LYS A 102 7.89 -2.22 -2.14
CA LYS A 102 8.96 -3.06 -2.69
C LYS A 102 9.38 -2.46 -4.03
N TYR A 103 10.36 -1.56 -3.96
CA TYR A 103 10.86 -0.81 -5.10
C TYR A 103 11.82 -1.70 -5.90
N GLY A 104 11.31 -2.27 -7.00
CA GLY A 104 12.12 -3.03 -7.93
C GLY A 104 11.86 -4.53 -7.98
N MET A 105 12.25 -5.08 -9.13
CA MET A 105 12.21 -6.47 -9.51
C MET A 105 13.59 -6.80 -10.10
N GLY A 106 14.25 -7.88 -9.68
CA GLY A 106 15.54 -8.22 -10.30
C GLY A 106 15.35 -8.51 -11.78
N PRO A 107 16.29 -8.25 -12.70
CA PRO A 107 17.56 -7.49 -12.69
C PRO A 107 17.43 -6.00 -13.13
N MET A 108 16.59 -5.20 -12.48
CA MET A 108 16.44 -3.78 -12.83
C MET A 108 17.76 -2.97 -12.71
N PRO A 109 18.04 -2.04 -13.65
CA PRO A 109 19.20 -1.17 -13.59
C PRO A 109 19.24 -0.35 -12.32
N HIS A 110 20.42 -0.25 -11.70
CA HIS A 110 20.62 0.52 -10.47
C HIS A 110 20.12 1.96 -10.60
N ALA A 111 20.35 2.61 -11.75
CA ALA A 111 19.86 3.98 -12.00
C ALA A 111 18.33 4.10 -11.89
N HIS A 112 17.57 3.13 -12.39
CA HIS A 112 16.11 3.12 -12.25
C HIS A 112 15.69 2.89 -10.80
N LEU A 113 16.39 2.03 -10.05
CA LEU A 113 16.12 1.82 -8.62
C LEU A 113 16.39 3.08 -7.81
N MET A 114 17.51 3.77 -8.06
CA MET A 114 17.86 5.01 -7.37
C MET A 114 16.88 6.14 -7.68
N GLU A 115 16.46 6.27 -8.95
CA GLU A 115 15.46 7.25 -9.35
C GLU A 115 14.10 6.96 -8.72
N ASN A 116 13.69 5.69 -8.65
CA ASN A 116 12.47 5.28 -7.96
C ASN A 116 12.52 5.65 -6.46
N ILE A 117 13.63 5.37 -5.76
CA ILE A 117 13.81 5.80 -4.35
C ILE A 117 13.70 7.33 -4.24
N ARG A 118 14.38 8.07 -5.12
CA ARG A 118 14.38 9.54 -5.11
C ARG A 118 12.96 10.07 -5.29
N LEU A 119 12.24 9.65 -6.31
CA LEU A 119 10.85 10.05 -6.59
C LEU A 119 9.91 9.61 -5.47
N PHE A 120 10.09 8.41 -4.93
CA PHE A 120 9.24 7.96 -3.83
C PHE A 120 9.44 8.83 -2.58
N GLY A 121 10.70 9.08 -2.19
CA GLY A 121 11.03 9.84 -0.98
C GLY A 121 10.76 11.34 -1.09
N THR A 122 11.06 11.95 -2.23
CA THR A 122 10.96 13.41 -2.42
C THR A 122 9.59 13.86 -2.92
N GLU A 123 8.82 12.95 -3.52
CA GLU A 123 7.66 13.33 -4.31
C GLU A 123 6.41 12.53 -3.94
N VAL A 124 6.47 11.20 -3.80
CA VAL A 124 5.30 10.38 -3.43
C VAL A 124 4.98 10.54 -1.95
N ALA A 125 5.96 10.30 -1.07
CA ALA A 125 5.74 10.27 0.38
C ALA A 125 5.22 11.62 0.92
N PRO A 126 5.73 12.80 0.50
CA PRO A 126 5.16 14.08 0.94
C PRO A 126 3.71 14.27 0.49
N ARG A 127 3.37 13.92 -0.76
CA ARG A 127 1.99 14.01 -1.27
C ARG A 127 1.04 13.12 -0.49
N VAL A 128 1.42 11.87 -0.21
CA VAL A 128 0.61 10.95 0.60
C VAL A 128 0.38 11.52 2.00
N ARG A 129 1.42 12.02 2.66
CA ARG A 129 1.30 12.62 4.01
C ARG A 129 0.37 13.83 4.02
N ALA A 130 0.52 14.72 3.04
CA ALA A 130 -0.33 15.90 2.91
C ALA A 130 -1.81 15.53 2.71
N GLU A 131 -2.09 14.60 1.80
CA GLU A 131 -3.46 14.14 1.50
C GLU A 131 -4.12 13.42 2.69
N LEU A 132 -3.37 12.59 3.41
CA LEU A 132 -3.91 11.92 4.60
C LEU A 132 -4.15 12.92 5.75
N ALA A 133 -3.31 13.95 5.90
CA ALA A 133 -3.51 15.00 6.89
C ALA A 133 -4.72 15.90 6.57
N SER A 134 -4.89 16.30 5.31
CA SER A 134 -6.04 17.12 4.87
C SER A 134 -7.38 16.40 5.00
N GLY A 135 -7.38 15.06 4.98
CA GLY A 135 -8.57 14.24 5.24
C GLY A 135 -8.89 14.03 6.72
N ALA A 136 -7.95 14.32 7.63
CA ALA A 136 -8.09 14.07 9.07
C ALA A 136 -8.92 15.15 9.80
N THR A 137 -9.32 16.24 9.13
CA THR A 137 -10.17 17.31 9.72
C THR A 137 -11.63 16.88 9.96
N ARG A 138 -11.99 15.60 9.76
CA ARG A 138 -13.21 15.02 10.33
C ARG A 138 -12.90 13.72 11.05
N GLN A 139 -12.60 13.82 12.34
CA GLN A 139 -12.85 12.74 13.28
C GLN A 139 -13.66 13.33 14.45
N PRO A 140 -14.91 12.89 14.69
CA PRO A 140 -15.62 13.22 15.91
C PRO A 140 -14.90 12.57 17.10
N ASP A 141 -14.73 13.33 18.17
CA ASP A 141 -14.13 12.88 19.41
C ASP A 141 -14.76 11.58 19.91
N ALA A 142 -13.90 10.65 20.36
CA ALA A 142 -14.36 9.47 21.09
C ALA A 142 -15.06 9.91 22.38
N PRO A 143 -16.13 9.23 22.82
CA PRO A 143 -16.80 9.58 24.07
C PRO A 143 -15.82 9.41 25.24
N THR A 144 -15.55 10.54 25.90
CA THR A 144 -14.85 10.62 27.18
C THR A 144 -15.49 9.65 28.17
N GLY A 145 -14.65 8.82 28.81
CA GLY A 145 -15.07 7.76 29.71
C GLY A 145 -16.05 8.25 30.79
N ALA A 146 -17.16 7.51 30.93
CA ALA A 146 -18.00 7.58 32.10
C ALA A 146 -17.33 6.77 33.22
N ASP A 147 -16.87 7.50 34.24
CA ASP A 147 -16.49 7.00 35.55
C ASP A 147 -17.72 6.30 36.17
N SER A 148 -17.66 5.00 36.43
CA SER A 148 -18.66 4.30 37.26
C SER A 148 -17.98 3.85 38.55
N ARG A 149 -17.85 4.80 39.48
CA ARG A 149 -17.66 4.52 40.90
C ARG A 149 -18.94 4.84 41.66
N THR A 150 -19.21 3.98 42.64
CA THR A 150 -20.14 4.10 43.78
C THR A 150 -21.65 4.01 43.52
N ALA A 151 -22.22 2.83 43.81
CA ALA A 151 -23.38 2.68 44.70
C ALA A 151 -23.46 1.22 45.17
N ASP A 152 -22.75 0.93 46.26
CA ASP A 152 -23.06 -0.16 47.18
C ASP A 152 -23.79 0.49 48.36
N SER A 153 -25.08 0.17 48.55
CA SER A 153 -25.91 0.34 49.76
C SER A 153 -27.32 -0.20 49.49
#